data_AF-A0A7W1V8D3-F1
#
_entry.id   AF-A0A7W1V8D3-F1
#
_cell.length_a   1.000
_cell.length_b   1.000
_cell.length_c   1.000
_cell.angle_alpha   90.00
_cell.angle_beta   90.00
_cell.angle_gamma   90.00
#
_symmetry.space_group_name_H-M   'P 1'
#
loop_
_entity.id
_entity.type
_entity.pdbx_description
1 polymer ?
#
loop_
_entity_poly.entity_id
_entity_poly.type
_entity_poly.pdbx_seq_one_letter_code
_entity_poly.pdbx_strand_id
1 'polypeptide(L)' 'MPVAITGQPNQTVNLPGGGTVIINEQIRTGSGNSASITANGLHIIIPGVADVIISSAHSDISCGTQ' A
#
# COMPACT_ATOMS: atom_id res chain seq x y z
N MET A 1 7.85 14.95 16.57
CA MET A 1 8.83 13.94 16.10
C MET A 1 8.76 13.89 14.59
N PRO A 2 9.87 14.05 13.86
CA PRO A 2 9.87 13.90 12.41
C PRO A 2 9.69 12.43 12.02
N VAL A 3 8.96 12.18 10.92
CA VAL A 3 8.83 10.84 10.32
C VAL A 3 10.09 10.55 9.52
N ALA A 4 10.74 9.42 9.77
CA ALA A 4 11.89 8.98 8.99
C ALA A 4 11.43 8.64 7.56
N ILE A 5 12.17 9.09 6.54
CA ILE A 5 11.89 8.73 5.14
C ILE A 5 12.82 7.57 4.80
N THR A 6 12.29 6.34 4.77
CA THR A 6 13.11 5.15 4.49
C THR A 6 13.24 4.90 2.99
N GLY A 7 12.29 5.38 2.19
CA GLY A 7 12.19 5.08 0.76
C GLY A 7 11.74 3.64 0.45
N GLN A 8 11.51 2.81 1.47
CA GLN A 8 11.05 1.44 1.28
C GLN A 8 9.54 1.38 1.00
N PRO A 9 9.06 0.41 0.20
CA PRO A 9 7.63 0.14 0.06
C PRO A 9 7.03 -0.33 1.40
N ASN A 10 5.74 -0.07 1.60
CA ASN A 10 4.98 -0.43 2.79
C ASN A 10 5.54 0.19 4.09
N GLN A 11 6.06 1.42 4.03
CA GLN A 11 6.61 2.08 5.22
C GLN A 11 5.47 2.38 6.20
N THR A 12 5.56 1.81 7.40
CA THR A 12 4.52 1.97 8.43
C THR A 12 4.89 3.06 9.43
N VAL A 13 3.96 3.95 9.72
CA VAL A 13 4.06 5.00 10.74
C VAL A 13 2.91 4.84 11.73
N ASN A 14 3.23 4.55 12.99
CA ASN A 14 2.23 4.47 14.05
C ASN A 14 1.85 5.88 14.53
N LEU A 15 0.55 6.13 14.64
CA LEU A 15 -0.01 7.38 15.11
C LEU A 15 -0.31 7.32 16.61
N PRO A 16 -0.25 8.47 17.31
CA PRO A 16 -0.82 8.58 18.65
C PRO A 16 -2.29 8.12 18.66
N GLY A 17 -2.71 7.39 19.69
CA GLY A 17 -4.08 6.88 19.79
C GLY A 17 -4.34 5.56 19.04
N GLY A 18 -3.30 4.90 18.52
CA GLY A 18 -3.38 3.52 18.01
C GLY A 18 -3.75 3.39 16.53
N GLY A 19 -3.76 4.50 15.79
CA GLY A 19 -3.89 4.49 14.34
C GLY A 19 -2.57 4.16 13.64
N THR A 20 -2.66 3.84 12.35
CA THR A 20 -1.50 3.50 11.52
C THR A 20 -1.63 4.15 10.15
N VAL A 21 -0.51 4.64 9.62
CA VAL A 21 -0.40 5.09 8.22
C VAL A 21 0.63 4.22 7.51
N ILE A 22 0.25 3.65 6.38
CA ILE A 22 1.15 2.92 5.49
C ILE A 22 1.41 3.82 4.28
N ILE A 23 2.67 4.20 4.09
CA ILE A 23 3.14 5.05 3.01
C ILE A 23 3.68 4.16 1.89
N ASN A 24 3.29 4.45 0.65
CA ASN A 24 3.68 3.67 -0.53
C ASN A 24 3.39 2.18 -0.31
N GLU A 25 2.16 1.87 0.08
CA GLU A 25 1.72 0.49 0.23
C GLU A 25 1.67 -0.17 -1.14
N GLN A 26 2.31 -1.33 -1.27
CA GLN A 26 2.36 -2.10 -2.50
C GLN A 26 1.84 -3.50 -2.25
N ILE A 27 0.61 -3.74 -2.70
CA ILE A 27 -0.05 -5.04 -2.66
C ILE A 27 0.19 -5.69 -4.01
N ARG A 28 0.99 -6.76 -4.03
CA ARG A 28 1.33 -7.49 -5.26
C ARG A 28 0.69 -8.87 -5.22
N THR A 29 0.11 -9.29 -6.35
CA THR A 29 -0.35 -10.66 -6.56
C THR A 29 0.25 -11.24 -7.83
N GLY A 30 0.38 -12.56 -7.89
CA GLY A 30 0.92 -13.24 -9.07
C GLY A 30 0.62 -14.72 -9.05
N SER A 31 0.08 -15.23 -10.15
CA SER A 31 -0.16 -16.65 -10.37
C SER A 31 0.02 -17.01 -11.85
N GLY A 32 0.81 -18.06 -12.10
CA GLY A 32 1.12 -18.51 -13.46
C GLY A 32 1.69 -17.38 -14.33
N ASN A 33 1.00 -17.08 -15.43
CA ASN A 33 1.39 -16.04 -16.37
C ASN A 33 0.75 -14.67 -16.08
N SER A 34 0.07 -14.48 -14.94
CA SER A 34 -0.57 -13.21 -14.61
C SER A 34 -0.08 -12.67 -13.27
N ALA A 35 0.01 -11.35 -13.16
CA ALA A 35 0.33 -10.65 -11.92
C ALA A 35 -0.38 -9.30 -11.86
N SER A 36 -0.52 -8.75 -10.67
CA SER A 36 -1.06 -7.40 -10.48
C SER A 36 -0.37 -6.68 -9.32
N ILE A 37 -0.45 -5.36 -9.34
CA ILE A 37 0.04 -4.50 -8.28
C ILE A 37 -0.97 -3.39 -8.03
N THR A 38 -1.32 -3.20 -6.75
CA THR A 38 -1.96 -1.97 -6.26
C THR A 38 -0.92 -1.19 -5.48
N ALA A 39 -0.72 0.07 -5.85
CA ALA A 39 0.09 1.03 -5.12
C ALA A 39 -0.82 2.09 -4.49
N ASN A 40 -0.89 2.12 -3.16
CA ASN A 40 -1.58 3.17 -2.42
C ASN A 40 -0.56 4.20 -1.92
N GLY A 41 -0.84 5.48 -2.18
CA GLY A 41 0.03 6.57 -1.73
C GLY A 41 0.08 6.64 -0.21
N LEU A 42 -1.11 6.78 0.40
CA LEU A 42 -1.31 6.71 1.84
C LEU A 42 -2.50 5.79 2.14
N HIS A 43 -2.33 4.84 3.04
CA HIS A 43 -3.39 4.00 3.59
C HIS A 43 -3.45 4.23 5.10
N ILE A 44 -4.55 4.81 5.59
CA ILE A 44 -4.73 5.27 6.96
C ILE A 44 -5.78 4.39 7.63
N ILE A 45 -5.38 3.71 8.70
CA ILE A 45 -6.23 2.81 9.48
C ILE A 45 -6.34 3.37 10.89
N ILE A 46 -7.56 3.76 11.28
CA ILE A 46 -7.91 4.16 12.64
C ILE A 46 -8.95 3.14 13.16
N PRO A 47 -8.56 2.19 14.02
CA PRO A 47 -9.45 1.12 14.46
C PRO A 47 -10.78 1.63 15.04
N GLY A 48 -11.89 1.12 14.50
CA GLY A 48 -13.24 1.52 14.93
C GLY A 48 -13.70 2.90 14.43
N VAL A 49 -12.89 3.62 13.66
CA VAL A 49 -13.21 4.97 13.16
C VAL A 49 -13.18 5.02 11.64
N ALA A 50 -12.07 4.64 11.00
CA ALA A 50 -11.91 4.80 9.56
C ALA A 50 -10.82 3.88 8.97
N ASP A 51 -11.02 3.56 7.70
CA ASP A 51 -10.04 2.93 6.81
C ASP A 51 -10.09 3.73 5.49
N VAL A 52 -9.01 4.45 5.17
CA VAL A 52 -8.99 5.46 4.10
C VAL A 52 -7.73 5.32 3.26
N ILE A 53 -7.92 5.31 1.94
CA ILE A 53 -6.84 5.36 0.95
C ILE A 53 -6.85 6.73 0.27
N ILE A 54 -5.72 7.44 0.35
CA ILE A 54 -5.48 8.70 -0.35
C ILE A 54 -4.50 8.41 -1.48
N SER A 55 -5.02 8.43 -2.71
CA SER A 55 -4.35 8.00 -3.95
C SER A 55 -4.14 6.49 -4.04
N SER A 56 -4.63 5.91 -5.14
CA SER A 56 -4.46 4.50 -5.47
C SER A 56 -4.21 4.37 -6.97
N ALA A 57 -3.30 3.47 -7.34
CA ALA A 57 -3.06 3.06 -8.71
C ALA A 57 -3.04 1.54 -8.76
N HIS A 58 -3.68 0.96 -9.78
CA HIS A 58 -3.69 -0.47 -10.02
C HIS A 58 -3.12 -0.77 -11.40
N SER A 59 -2.40 -1.89 -11.51
CA SER A 59 -1.86 -2.36 -12.78
C SER A 59 -1.84 -3.88 -12.81
N ASP A 60 -2.23 -4.43 -13.95
CA ASP A 60 -2.22 -5.86 -14.22
C ASP A 60 -1.25 -6.19 -15.35
N ILE A 61 -0.68 -7.38 -15.30
CA ILE A 61 0.08 -7.98 -16.38
C ILE A 61 -0.41 -9.40 -16.61
N SER A 62 -0.61 -9.76 -17.88
CA SER A 62 -0.85 -11.14 -18.31
C SER A 62 0.07 -11.44 -19.49
N CYS A 63 0.94 -12.42 -19.33
CA CYS A 63 1.76 -12.95 -20.40
C CYS A 63 0.98 -14.04 -21.15
N GLY A 64 0.63 -13.78 -22.42
CA GLY A 64 0.25 -14.85 -23.32
C GLY A 64 1.43 -15.81 -23.56
N THR A 65 1.15 -17.06 -23.90
CA THR A 65 2.13 -17.87 -24.63
C THR A 65 2.31 -17.21 -26.00
N GLN A 66 3.42 -16.50 -26.20
CA GLN A 66 3.83 -16.04 -27.53
C GLN A 66 4.09 -17.24 -28.45
#